data_AF-A0A2N2HI52-F1
#
_entry.id   AF-A0A2N2HI52-F1
#
_cell.length_a   1.000
_cell.length_b   1.000
_cell.length_c   1.000
_cell.angle_alpha   90.00
_cell.angle_beta   90.00
_cell.angle_gamma   90.00
#
_symmetry.space_group_name_H-M   'P 1'
#
loop_
_entity.id
_entity.type
_entity.pdbx_description
1 polymer ?
#
loop_
_entity_poly.entity_id
_entity_poly.type
_entity_poly.pdbx_seq_one_letter_code
_entity_poly.pdbx_strand_id
1 'polypeptide(L)'
;MARSLTALPLLALSVAFVACAASDDGADPGGSEALSNDSEEGEDYDPFAAGKADGVSFSNGPLKFTRACDPGKSMTIAAVGDVLLHGKLQQQAYARSTGFISLWSGVRDLMERADLTYANLEGPTAAGVNSAGKDVPDPGKRFDGVVYTSYPMFNYHP
;
A
#
# COMPACT_ATOMS: atom_id res chain seq x y z
N MET A 1 3.32 -18.98 45.35
CA MET A 1 4.57 -18.27 45.06
C MET A 1 4.28 -17.20 44.01
N ALA A 2 4.07 -15.97 44.44
CA ALA A 2 3.78 -14.84 43.55
C ALA A 2 5.11 -14.22 43.08
N ARG A 3 5.31 -14.11 41.76
CA ARG A 3 6.44 -13.35 41.19
C ARG A 3 5.90 -12.03 40.65
N SER A 4 6.28 -10.95 41.33
CA SER A 4 6.10 -9.58 40.91
C SER A 4 7.01 -9.28 39.72
N LEU A 5 6.43 -8.84 38.60
CA LEU A 5 7.13 -8.32 37.44
C LEU A 5 7.07 -6.79 37.52
N THR A 6 8.19 -6.18 37.89
CA THR A 6 8.44 -4.74 37.81
C THR A 6 8.47 -4.30 36.35
N ALA A 7 7.54 -3.42 35.97
CA ALA A 7 7.53 -2.74 34.68
C ALA A 7 8.59 -1.61 34.66
N LEU A 8 9.46 -1.61 33.65
CA LEU A 8 10.30 -0.46 33.30
C LEU A 8 9.46 0.51 32.43
N PRO A 9 9.48 1.84 32.67
CA PRO A 9 8.86 2.77 31.75
C PRO A 9 9.81 3.01 30.57
N LEU A 10 9.33 2.72 29.36
CA LEU A 10 9.97 3.13 28.12
C LEU A 10 9.70 4.63 27.92
N LEU A 11 10.73 5.46 28.10
CA LEU A 11 10.65 6.89 27.85
C LEU A 11 10.70 7.13 26.34
N ALA A 12 9.53 7.26 25.70
CA ALA A 12 9.45 7.67 24.30
C ALA A 12 9.61 9.20 24.22
N LEU A 13 10.81 9.65 23.86
CA LEU A 13 11.09 11.06 23.58
C LEU A 13 10.64 11.36 22.15
N SER A 14 9.37 11.71 21.97
CA SER A 14 8.86 12.23 20.69
C SER A 14 9.16 13.72 20.58
N VAL A 15 10.20 14.06 19.82
CA VAL A 15 10.46 15.43 19.38
C VAL A 15 9.49 15.74 18.24
N ALA A 16 8.42 16.48 18.54
CA ALA A 16 7.53 17.01 17.52
C ALA A 16 8.13 18.30 16.94
N PHE A 17 8.70 18.23 15.73
CA PHE A 17 8.86 19.42 14.91
C PHE A 17 7.50 19.76 14.29
N VAL A 18 6.81 20.73 14.89
CA VAL A 18 5.63 21.36 14.27
C VAL A 18 6.14 22.51 13.42
N ALA A 19 6.34 22.28 12.12
CA ALA A 19 6.45 23.35 11.14
C ALA A 19 5.03 23.75 10.70
N CYS A 20 4.44 24.73 11.38
CA CYS A 20 3.24 25.41 10.88
C CYS A 20 3.66 26.46 9.84
N ALA A 21 3.77 26.08 8.58
CA ALA A 21 3.81 27.05 7.49
C ALA A 21 2.37 27.34 7.05
N ALA A 22 1.88 28.54 7.37
CA ALA A 22 0.78 29.11 6.60
C ALA A 22 1.24 29.23 5.14
N SER A 23 0.36 28.99 4.18
CA SER A 23 0.64 29.20 2.77
C SER A 23 1.02 30.66 2.55
N ASP A 24 2.32 30.94 2.50
CA ASP A 24 2.85 32.19 2.01
C ASP A 24 3.02 31.98 0.50
N ASP A 25 2.28 32.74 -0.31
CA ASP A 25 2.40 32.78 -1.77
C ASP A 25 3.71 33.52 -2.17
N GLY A 26 4.80 33.20 -1.49
CA GLY A 26 6.13 33.75 -1.70
C GLY A 26 6.90 32.90 -2.70
N ALA A 27 7.18 33.49 -3.86
CA ALA A 27 8.08 32.92 -4.86
C ALA A 27 9.41 32.47 -4.24
N ASP A 28 9.78 31.20 -4.43
CA ASP A 28 11.03 30.62 -3.98
C ASP A 28 12.20 31.11 -4.87
N PRO A 29 13.20 31.84 -4.33
CA PRO A 29 14.39 32.19 -5.07
C PRO A 29 15.40 31.05 -4.97
N GLY A 30 15.39 30.17 -5.98
CA GLY A 30 16.53 29.37 -6.45
C GLY A 30 17.52 28.85 -5.39
N GLY A 31 17.19 27.73 -4.75
CA GLY A 31 18.14 26.88 -4.03
C GLY A 31 18.70 25.79 -4.94
N SER A 32 20.01 25.82 -5.21
CA SER A 32 20.73 24.81 -5.98
C SER A 32 20.97 23.54 -5.13
N GLU A 33 20.05 22.59 -5.20
CA GLU A 33 20.29 21.22 -4.74
C GLU A 33 21.09 20.49 -5.84
N ALA A 34 22.37 20.22 -5.58
CA ALA A 34 23.23 19.48 -6.49
C ALA A 34 22.80 18.01 -6.55
N LEU A 35 21.97 17.68 -7.54
CA LEU A 35 21.57 16.31 -7.88
C LEU A 35 22.80 15.52 -8.35
N SER A 36 22.92 14.29 -7.87
CA SER A 36 23.95 13.33 -8.26
C SER A 36 23.92 13.11 -9.78
N ASN A 37 25.08 13.30 -10.41
CA ASN A 37 25.28 13.17 -11.85
C ASN A 37 25.47 11.70 -12.24
N ASP A 38 24.41 10.90 -12.10
CA ASP A 38 24.35 9.55 -12.63
C ASP A 38 23.74 9.64 -14.04
N SER A 39 24.59 9.88 -15.04
CA SER A 39 24.19 9.89 -16.44
C SER A 39 23.93 8.46 -16.91
N GLU A 40 22.72 7.96 -16.69
CA GLU A 40 22.19 6.88 -17.52
C GLU A 40 22.03 7.46 -18.94
N GLU A 41 22.80 6.96 -19.90
CA GLU A 41 22.59 7.21 -21.33
C GLU A 41 21.23 6.58 -21.69
N GLY A 42 20.16 7.34 -21.47
CA GLY A 42 18.79 6.96 -21.77
C GLY A 42 18.54 6.99 -23.27
N GLU A 43 18.02 5.87 -23.78
CA GLU A 43 17.41 5.77 -25.10
C GLU A 43 16.36 6.89 -25.28
N ASP A 44 16.27 7.42 -26.51
CA ASP A 44 15.42 8.54 -26.88
C ASP A 44 14.03 8.46 -26.21
N TYR A 45 13.74 9.45 -25.38
CA TYR A 45 12.50 9.61 -24.63
C TYR A 45 11.31 9.66 -25.59
N ASP A 46 10.53 8.60 -25.68
CA ASP A 46 9.22 8.60 -26.33
C ASP A 46 8.22 9.37 -25.44
N PRO A 47 7.75 10.56 -25.86
CA PRO A 47 6.87 11.40 -25.05
C PRO A 47 5.47 10.82 -24.82
N PHE A 48 5.18 9.60 -25.30
CA PHE A 48 3.87 8.97 -25.16
C PHE A 48 3.73 7.96 -24.00
N ALA A 49 4.76 7.71 -23.19
CA ALA A 49 4.66 6.73 -22.10
C ALA A 49 5.43 7.14 -20.83
N ALA A 50 4.91 8.12 -20.07
CA ALA A 50 4.94 8.15 -18.60
C ALA A 50 4.51 9.54 -18.10
N GLY A 51 3.21 9.80 -18.05
CA GLY A 51 2.72 10.78 -17.09
C GLY A 51 3.03 10.24 -15.71
N LYS A 52 4.03 10.82 -15.02
CA LYS A 52 4.11 10.67 -13.58
C LYS A 52 2.77 11.18 -13.00
N ALA A 53 2.42 10.76 -11.78
CA ALA A 53 1.22 11.30 -11.12
C ALA A 53 1.33 12.80 -10.76
N ASP A 54 2.36 13.50 -11.25
CA ASP A 54 2.53 14.95 -11.14
C ASP A 54 1.55 15.72 -12.06
N GLY A 55 1.01 15.06 -13.09
CA GLY A 55 0.00 15.63 -13.97
C GLY A 55 -1.45 15.58 -13.44
N VAL A 56 -1.67 15.02 -12.24
CA VAL A 56 -3.01 14.95 -11.65
C VAL A 56 -3.37 16.31 -11.06
N SER A 57 -3.95 17.17 -11.90
CA SER A 57 -4.58 18.41 -11.44
C SER A 57 -5.94 18.09 -10.84
N PHE A 58 -6.05 18.18 -9.51
CA PHE A 58 -7.34 18.10 -8.85
C PHE A 58 -8.14 19.36 -9.21
N SER A 59 -9.35 19.19 -9.76
CA SER A 59 -10.24 20.30 -10.14
C SER A 59 -10.54 21.26 -8.97
N ASN A 60 -10.36 20.81 -7.74
CA ASN A 60 -10.60 21.56 -6.52
C ASN A 60 -9.30 22.08 -5.86
N GLY A 61 -8.16 21.98 -6.54
CA GLY A 61 -6.85 22.27 -5.98
C GLY A 61 -6.43 21.27 -4.90
N PRO A 62 -5.30 21.53 -4.20
CA PRO A 62 -4.84 20.69 -3.11
C PRO A 62 -5.84 20.67 -1.96
N LEU A 63 -5.80 19.62 -1.14
CA LEU A 63 -6.57 19.56 0.11
C LEU A 63 -6.19 20.75 1.01
N LYS A 64 -7.15 21.63 1.30
CA LYS A 64 -6.98 22.79 2.18
C LYS A 64 -7.67 22.55 3.51
N PHE A 65 -6.98 22.87 4.61
CA PHE A 65 -7.52 22.74 5.96
C PHE A 65 -7.68 24.12 6.58
N THR A 66 -8.92 24.53 6.87
CA THR A 66 -9.21 25.84 7.49
C THR A 66 -8.75 25.94 8.94
N ARG A 67 -8.49 24.79 9.59
CA ARG A 67 -8.05 24.68 10.98
C ARG A 67 -6.82 23.78 11.10
N ALA A 68 -5.85 23.96 10.21
CA ALA A 68 -4.65 23.10 10.12
C ALA A 68 -3.84 23.02 11.43
N CYS A 69 -3.88 24.10 12.23
CA CYS A 69 -3.11 24.21 13.48
C CYS A 69 -3.91 23.81 14.72
N ASP A 70 -5.21 23.52 14.60
CA ASP A 70 -6.02 23.09 15.73
C ASP A 70 -5.72 21.62 16.04
N PRO A 71 -5.64 21.22 17.33
CA PRO A 71 -5.61 19.82 17.71
C PRO A 71 -6.78 19.05 17.07
N GLY A 72 -6.45 18.07 16.25
CA GLY A 72 -7.41 17.24 15.53
C GLY A 72 -7.48 15.81 16.07
N LYS A 73 -8.35 15.00 15.47
CA LYS A 73 -8.27 13.54 15.64
C LYS A 73 -7.07 13.03 14.83
N SER A 74 -6.23 12.23 15.46
CA SER A 74 -5.16 11.51 14.77
C SER A 74 -5.66 10.16 14.27
N MET A 75 -5.10 9.70 13.16
CA MET A 75 -5.33 8.36 12.62
C MET A 75 -3.99 7.79 12.17
N THR A 76 -3.73 6.54 12.52
CA THR A 76 -2.56 5.78 12.07
C THR A 76 -2.96 4.90 10.89
N ILE A 77 -2.26 5.03 9.78
CA ILE A 77 -2.44 4.19 8.59
C ILE A 77 -1.19 3.34 8.41
N ALA A 78 -1.36 2.01 8.41
CA ALA A 78 -0.33 1.08 7.94
C ALA A 78 -0.60 0.78 6.46
N ALA A 79 0.36 1.09 5.60
CA ALA A 79 0.24 0.80 4.17
C ALA A 79 1.41 -0.09 3.73
N VAL A 80 1.11 -1.08 2.92
CA VAL A 80 2.10 -1.83 2.15
C VAL A 80 1.88 -1.61 0.66
N GLY A 81 2.93 -1.83 -0.12
CA GLY A 81 2.83 -1.79 -1.58
C GLY A 81 2.12 -3.02 -2.13
N ASP A 82 2.66 -3.52 -3.23
CA ASP A 82 2.02 -4.54 -4.04
C ASP A 82 1.98 -5.91 -3.34
N VAL A 83 0.80 -6.52 -3.38
CA VAL A 83 0.54 -7.88 -2.95
C VAL A 83 0.28 -8.71 -4.19
N LEU A 84 1.33 -9.39 -4.63
CA LEU A 84 1.31 -10.31 -5.76
C LEU A 84 1.58 -11.75 -5.26
N LEU A 85 0.55 -12.58 -5.15
CA LEU A 85 0.64 -13.87 -4.46
C LEU A 85 0.99 -15.04 -5.39
N HIS A 86 2.11 -15.69 -5.08
CA HIS A 86 2.49 -16.95 -5.70
C HIS A 86 1.45 -18.06 -5.42
N GLY A 87 1.25 -18.98 -6.38
CA GLY A 87 0.19 -19.99 -6.32
C GLY A 87 0.23 -20.88 -5.07
N LYS A 88 1.41 -21.12 -4.48
CA LYS A 88 1.54 -21.86 -3.22
C LYS A 88 0.93 -21.13 -2.02
N LEU A 89 1.04 -19.81 -1.97
CA LEU A 89 0.42 -19.00 -0.92
C LEU A 89 -1.10 -18.95 -1.09
N GLN A 90 -1.60 -18.88 -2.32
CA GLN A 90 -3.03 -18.99 -2.61
C GLN A 90 -3.59 -20.35 -2.20
N GLN A 91 -2.92 -21.45 -2.56
CA GLN A 91 -3.30 -22.80 -2.14
C GLN A 91 -3.35 -22.93 -0.61
N GLN A 92 -2.34 -22.39 0.09
CA GLN A 92 -2.34 -22.34 1.55
C GLN A 92 -3.53 -21.54 2.10
N ALA A 93 -3.82 -20.37 1.53
CA ALA A 93 -4.93 -19.54 1.95
C ALA A 93 -6.30 -20.22 1.74
N TYR A 94 -6.53 -20.82 0.58
CA TYR A 94 -7.80 -21.48 0.25
C TYR A 94 -8.07 -22.72 1.11
N ALA A 95 -7.00 -23.41 1.55
CA ALA A 95 -7.10 -24.56 2.44
C ALA A 95 -7.43 -24.18 3.90
N ARG A 96 -7.40 -22.90 4.28
CA ARG A 96 -7.69 -22.44 5.64
C ARG A 96 -9.09 -21.82 5.71
N SER A 97 -9.80 -22.09 6.80
CA SER A 97 -11.08 -21.44 7.09
C SER A 97 -10.95 -19.93 7.24
N THR A 98 -9.80 -19.46 7.71
CA THR A 98 -9.47 -18.04 7.84
C THR A 98 -9.02 -17.41 6.52
N GLY A 99 -8.89 -18.17 5.43
CA GLY A 99 -8.51 -17.63 4.12
C GLY A 99 -7.10 -17.03 4.11
N PHE A 100 -6.94 -15.95 3.33
CA PHE A 100 -5.65 -15.26 3.18
C PHE A 100 -5.10 -14.70 4.49
N ILE A 101 -5.94 -14.35 5.49
CA ILE A 101 -5.44 -13.86 6.80
C ILE A 101 -4.49 -14.86 7.48
N SER A 102 -4.59 -16.15 7.14
CA SER A 102 -3.67 -17.18 7.65
C SER A 102 -2.22 -16.90 7.30
N LEU A 103 -1.95 -16.27 6.15
CA LEU A 103 -0.61 -15.94 5.66
C LEU A 103 0.09 -14.90 6.55
N TRP A 104 -0.67 -14.02 7.20
CA TRP A 104 -0.15 -12.94 8.04
C TRP A 104 -0.38 -13.15 9.54
N SER A 105 -0.76 -14.36 9.94
CA SER A 105 -1.07 -14.68 11.35
C SER A 105 0.05 -14.29 12.32
N GLY A 106 1.32 -14.36 11.90
CA GLY A 106 2.48 -14.00 12.72
C GLY A 106 2.72 -12.50 12.92
N VAL A 107 2.03 -11.63 12.17
CA VAL A 107 2.17 -10.16 12.27
C VAL A 107 0.83 -9.45 12.39
N ARG A 108 -0.25 -10.21 12.60
CA ARG A 108 -1.62 -9.69 12.65
C ARG A 108 -1.79 -8.63 13.74
N ASP A 109 -1.20 -8.85 14.90
CA ASP A 109 -1.24 -7.91 16.02
C ASP A 109 -0.55 -6.58 15.70
N LEU A 110 0.48 -6.58 14.85
CA LEU A 110 1.13 -5.36 14.39
C LEU A 110 0.24 -4.60 13.39
N MET A 111 -0.39 -5.31 12.46
CA MET A 111 -1.32 -4.71 11.49
C MET A 111 -2.59 -4.16 12.16
N GLU A 112 -3.07 -4.79 13.23
CA GLU A 112 -4.27 -4.36 13.97
C GLU A 112 -4.02 -3.16 14.91
N ARG A 113 -2.77 -2.73 15.09
CA ARG A 113 -2.46 -1.51 15.88
C ARG A 113 -2.76 -0.22 15.13
N ALA A 114 -2.78 -0.24 13.80
CA ALA A 114 -3.17 0.90 13.00
C ALA A 114 -4.70 1.03 12.97
N ASP A 115 -5.21 2.26 12.90
CA ASP A 115 -6.65 2.50 12.72
C ASP A 115 -7.14 2.02 11.34
N LEU A 116 -6.23 2.01 10.35
CA LEU A 116 -6.46 1.49 9.01
C LEU A 116 -5.21 0.76 8.51
N THR A 117 -5.39 -0.44 7.97
CA THR A 117 -4.33 -1.17 7.26
C THR A 117 -4.74 -1.38 5.81
N TYR A 118 -3.85 -1.03 4.89
CA TYR A 118 -4.05 -1.03 3.45
C TYR A 118 -2.92 -1.77 2.72
N ALA A 119 -3.26 -2.40 1.61
CA ALA A 119 -2.31 -3.02 0.68
C ALA A 119 -2.79 -2.81 -0.76
N ASN A 120 -1.86 -2.64 -1.70
CA ASN A 120 -2.21 -2.66 -3.11
C ASN A 120 -2.33 -4.12 -3.58
N LEU A 121 -3.52 -4.59 -3.94
CA LEU A 121 -3.69 -5.94 -4.48
C LEU A 121 -3.31 -5.95 -5.97
N GLU A 122 -2.21 -6.62 -6.30
CA GLU A 122 -1.72 -6.70 -7.68
C GLU A 122 -2.18 -8.01 -8.31
N GLY A 123 -3.18 -7.91 -9.18
CA GLY A 123 -3.79 -9.02 -9.91
C GLY A 123 -5.32 -8.98 -9.88
N PRO A 124 -5.99 -9.58 -10.88
CA PRO A 124 -7.45 -9.59 -10.93
C PRO A 124 -8.07 -10.49 -9.84
N THR A 125 -9.32 -10.18 -9.50
CA THR A 125 -10.21 -11.03 -8.68
C THR A 125 -11.44 -11.45 -9.50
N ALA A 126 -11.20 -11.96 -10.71
CA ALA A 126 -12.23 -12.22 -11.71
C ALA A 126 -12.77 -13.66 -11.57
N ALA A 127 -13.99 -13.80 -11.06
CA ALA A 127 -14.68 -15.08 -11.02
C ALA A 127 -15.05 -15.56 -12.44
N GLY A 128 -14.79 -16.83 -12.73
CA GLY A 128 -15.20 -17.45 -14.00
C GLY A 128 -14.54 -16.88 -15.26
N VAL A 129 -13.38 -16.23 -15.15
CA VAL A 129 -12.62 -15.75 -16.32
C VAL A 129 -11.28 -16.46 -16.38
N ASN A 130 -10.98 -17.10 -17.50
CA ASN A 130 -9.71 -17.80 -17.67
C ASN A 130 -8.58 -16.88 -18.15
N SER A 131 -7.37 -17.43 -18.28
CA SER A 131 -6.18 -16.69 -18.72
C SER A 131 -6.25 -16.09 -20.13
N ALA A 132 -7.20 -16.53 -20.96
CA ALA A 132 -7.45 -15.96 -22.29
C ALA A 132 -8.53 -14.86 -22.26
N GLY A 133 -9.01 -14.46 -21.08
CA GLY A 133 -10.10 -13.48 -20.93
C GLY A 133 -11.48 -14.02 -21.31
N LYS A 134 -11.65 -15.35 -21.38
CA LYS A 134 -12.93 -15.99 -21.73
C LYS A 134 -13.70 -16.38 -20.48
N ASP A 135 -15.01 -16.13 -20.53
CA ASP A 135 -15.96 -16.64 -19.54
C ASP A 135 -16.02 -18.18 -19.55
N VAL A 136 -15.87 -18.76 -18.36
CA VAL A 136 -15.93 -20.20 -18.06
C VAL A 136 -16.65 -20.41 -16.72
N PRO A 137 -17.13 -21.63 -16.42
CA PRO A 137 -17.71 -21.90 -15.10
C PRO A 137 -16.72 -21.60 -13.97
N ASP A 138 -17.18 -20.87 -12.96
CA ASP A 138 -16.40 -20.58 -11.75
C ASP A 138 -16.20 -21.88 -10.93
N PRO A 139 -14.96 -22.31 -10.65
CA PRO A 139 -14.68 -23.48 -9.82
C PRO A 139 -14.96 -23.24 -8.32
N GLY A 140 -15.31 -22.01 -7.92
CA GLY A 140 -15.40 -21.58 -6.53
C GLY A 140 -14.02 -21.50 -5.87
N LYS A 141 -13.97 -21.41 -4.54
CA LYS A 141 -12.73 -21.18 -3.76
C LYS A 141 -11.74 -22.35 -3.83
N ARG A 142 -11.06 -22.47 -4.96
CA ARG A 142 -10.12 -23.52 -5.31
C ARG A 142 -9.06 -22.97 -6.25
N PHE A 143 -7.81 -23.32 -6.01
CA PHE A 143 -6.75 -23.09 -7.00
C PHE A 143 -6.84 -24.18 -8.07
N ASP A 144 -7.31 -23.84 -9.26
CA ASP A 144 -7.55 -24.77 -10.36
C ASP A 144 -6.56 -24.59 -11.52
N GLY A 145 -5.87 -23.45 -11.61
CA GLY A 145 -4.94 -23.16 -12.68
C GLY A 145 -5.60 -22.79 -14.01
N VAL A 146 -6.93 -22.61 -14.03
CA VAL A 146 -7.69 -22.16 -15.20
C VAL A 146 -8.35 -20.82 -14.93
N VAL A 147 -9.22 -20.75 -13.92
CA VAL A 147 -9.82 -19.49 -13.45
C VAL A 147 -8.89 -18.83 -12.45
N TYR A 148 -8.58 -19.52 -11.35
CA TYR A 148 -7.72 -19.01 -10.29
C TYR A 148 -6.30 -19.50 -10.49
N THR A 149 -5.41 -18.54 -10.73
CA THR A 149 -4.09 -18.77 -11.32
C THR A 149 -3.01 -18.01 -10.57
N SER A 150 -1.76 -18.33 -10.89
CA SER A 150 -0.60 -17.55 -10.48
C SER A 150 0.07 -16.98 -11.73
N TYR A 151 1.38 -16.78 -11.71
CA TYR A 151 2.13 -16.28 -12.86
C TYR A 151 1.73 -17.01 -14.16
N PRO A 152 1.47 -16.28 -15.27
CA PRO A 152 1.59 -14.83 -15.42
C PRO A 152 0.30 -14.03 -15.14
N MET A 153 -0.85 -14.68 -14.91
CA MET A 153 -2.16 -14.00 -14.88
C MET A 153 -2.63 -13.56 -13.51
N PHE A 154 -2.16 -14.22 -12.44
CA PHE A 154 -2.41 -13.83 -11.04
C PHE A 154 -3.89 -13.58 -10.67
N ASN A 155 -4.80 -14.44 -11.14
CA ASN A 155 -6.21 -14.28 -10.82
C ASN A 155 -6.57 -14.94 -9.48
N TYR A 156 -7.04 -14.16 -8.51
CA TYR A 156 -7.41 -14.60 -7.17
C TYR A 156 -8.92 -14.81 -7.03
N HIS A 157 -9.33 -15.67 -6.10
CA HIS A 157 -10.75 -15.81 -5.77
C HIS A 157 -11.26 -14.56 -5.02
N PRO A 158 -12.40 -13.96 -5.45
CA PRO A 158 -12.99 -12.79 -4.81
C PRO A 158 -13.57 -13.06 -3.40
#